data_AF-A0A0T6BAC5-F1
#
_entry.id   AF-A0A0T6BAC5-F1
#
_cell.length_a   1.000
_cell.length_b   1.000
_cell.length_c   1.000
_cell.angle_alpha   90.00
_cell.angle_beta   90.00
_cell.angle_gamma   90.00
#
_symmetry.space_group_name_H-M   'P 1'
#
loop_
_entity.id
_entity.type
_entity.pdbx_description
1 polymer ?
#
loop_
_entity_poly.entity_id
_entity_poly.type
_entity_poly.pdbx_seq_one_letter_code
_entity_poly.pdbx_strand_id
1 'polypeptide(L)'
;MTGVLFVTASIPEKLPCQINMTGEQGFVNNSNIDEKILAFSRQYNMPVECLWMITVKEGWKIQLAFKKFSLSKPNECDKNFLDVFSTKTDLTHREKNFCGSIADTVTSKSNIMYIRFFATPVANASCFQALFTAYRENTKTECEKGEFNCDDTTCISITLKCNGQDNCRYRWDEDDCGQTCLSIRTDN
;
A
#
# COMPACT_ATOMS: atom_id res chain seq x y z
N MET A 1 -55.64 -18.27 -6.82
CA MET A 1 -54.41 -18.03 -7.61
C MET A 1 -53.60 -16.99 -6.86
N THR A 2 -52.66 -17.42 -6.03
CA THR A 2 -51.77 -16.54 -5.26
C THR A 2 -50.60 -16.14 -6.16
N GLY A 3 -50.58 -14.88 -6.59
CA GLY A 3 -49.48 -14.31 -7.35
C GLY A 3 -48.26 -14.12 -6.47
N VAL A 4 -47.16 -14.78 -6.82
CA VAL A 4 -45.85 -14.56 -6.21
C VAL A 4 -45.31 -13.24 -6.75
N LEU A 5 -45.29 -12.22 -5.90
CA LEU A 5 -44.70 -10.93 -6.22
C LEU A 5 -43.17 -11.09 -6.22
N PHE A 6 -42.57 -11.27 -7.39
CA PHE A 6 -41.12 -11.19 -7.54
C PHE A 6 -40.70 -9.73 -7.40
N VAL A 7 -40.32 -9.32 -6.20
CA VAL A 7 -39.60 -8.06 -5.99
C VAL A 7 -38.16 -8.32 -6.46
N THR A 8 -37.83 -7.94 -7.69
CA THR A 8 -36.42 -7.83 -8.08
C THR A 8 -35.85 -6.63 -7.34
N ALA A 9 -35.20 -6.85 -6.21
CA ALA A 9 -34.45 -5.80 -5.54
C ALA A 9 -33.31 -5.34 -6.47
N SER A 10 -33.40 -4.12 -6.98
CA SER A 10 -32.32 -3.52 -7.79
C SER A 10 -31.11 -3.28 -6.90
N ILE A 11 -29.95 -3.80 -7.30
CA ILE A 11 -28.67 -3.58 -6.60
C ILE A 11 -28.35 -2.08 -6.64
N PRO A 12 -28.09 -1.42 -5.48
CA PRO A 12 -27.70 -0.02 -5.45
C PRO A 12 -26.36 0.22 -6.15
N GLU A 13 -26.10 1.46 -6.56
CA GLU A 13 -24.83 1.83 -7.18
C GLU A 13 -23.65 1.59 -6.24
N LYS A 14 -22.60 0.93 -6.75
CA LYS A 14 -21.39 0.61 -5.98
C LYS A 14 -20.62 1.90 -5.67
N LEU A 15 -20.29 2.13 -4.40
CA LEU A 15 -19.45 3.25 -3.99
C LEU A 15 -18.02 3.10 -4.58
N PRO A 16 -17.43 4.17 -5.14
CA PRO A 16 -16.05 4.14 -5.60
C PRO A 16 -15.10 4.02 -4.41
N CYS A 17 -14.08 3.17 -4.54
CA CYS A 17 -12.99 3.06 -3.57
C CYS A 17 -11.71 3.59 -4.21
N GLN A 18 -11.46 4.88 -4.05
CA GLN A 18 -10.28 5.55 -4.56
C GLN A 18 -9.63 6.35 -3.44
N ILE A 19 -8.35 6.10 -3.20
CA ILE A 19 -7.59 6.66 -2.07
C ILE A 19 -6.36 7.35 -2.65
N ASN A 20 -6.31 8.67 -2.50
CA ASN A 20 -5.17 9.45 -2.96
C ASN A 20 -4.21 9.66 -1.79
N MET A 21 -2.93 9.40 -2.01
CA MET A 21 -1.88 9.55 -1.00
C MET A 21 -0.75 10.41 -1.55
N THR A 22 -0.20 11.25 -0.69
CA THR A 22 0.94 12.11 -1.02
C THR A 22 1.89 12.19 0.18
N GLY A 23 3.10 12.67 -0.03
CA GLY A 23 4.09 12.88 1.02
C GLY A 23 5.29 11.97 0.89
N GLU A 24 6.08 11.88 1.96
CA GLU A 24 7.36 11.17 1.98
C GLU A 24 7.22 9.70 2.37
N GLN A 25 6.16 9.36 3.12
CA GLN A 25 5.81 7.98 3.46
C GLN A 25 4.34 7.83 3.83
N GLY A 26 3.86 6.59 3.92
CA GLY A 26 2.55 6.27 4.48
C GLY A 26 2.17 4.80 4.34
N PHE A 27 1.08 4.40 4.98
CA PHE A 27 0.63 3.01 4.99
C PHE A 27 -0.55 2.77 4.07
N VAL A 28 -0.40 1.78 3.20
CA VAL A 28 -1.45 1.18 2.37
C VAL A 28 -1.91 -0.10 3.04
N ASN A 29 -3.14 -0.12 3.54
CA ASN A 29 -3.68 -1.25 4.27
C ASN A 29 -5.22 -1.30 4.21
N ASN A 30 -5.79 -2.38 4.74
CA ASN A 30 -7.24 -2.59 4.78
C ASN A 30 -8.02 -1.51 5.56
N SER A 31 -7.42 -0.85 6.55
CA SER A 31 -8.11 0.18 7.34
C SER A 31 -8.28 1.49 6.56
N ASN A 32 -7.68 1.64 5.38
CA ASN A 32 -8.01 2.75 4.48
C ASN A 32 -9.32 2.53 3.71
N ILE A 33 -9.84 1.30 3.69
CA ILE A 33 -11.09 0.96 2.99
C ILE A 33 -12.27 1.29 3.90
N ASP A 34 -13.21 2.12 3.42
CA ASP A 34 -14.43 2.44 4.17
C ASP A 34 -15.22 1.16 4.49
N GLU A 35 -15.61 1.00 5.75
CA GLU A 35 -16.37 -0.16 6.21
C GLU A 35 -17.67 -0.37 5.41
N LYS A 36 -18.29 0.70 4.91
CA LYS A 36 -19.48 0.64 4.05
C LYS A 36 -19.21 -0.11 2.75
N ILE A 37 -18.01 -0.01 2.18
CA ILE A 37 -17.62 -0.74 0.96
C ILE A 37 -17.53 -2.24 1.27
N LEU A 38 -16.92 -2.60 2.41
CA LEU A 38 -16.82 -3.98 2.86
C LEU A 38 -18.20 -4.56 3.21
N ALA A 39 -19.07 -3.77 3.85
CA ALA A 39 -20.43 -4.14 4.17
C ALA A 39 -21.28 -4.34 2.90
N PHE A 40 -21.17 -3.43 1.92
CA PHE A 40 -21.83 -3.54 0.62
C PHE A 40 -21.42 -4.83 -0.09
N SER A 41 -20.11 -5.13 -0.12
CA SER A 41 -19.59 -6.36 -0.71
C SER A 41 -20.23 -7.62 -0.10
N ARG A 42 -20.33 -7.69 1.23
CA ARG A 42 -20.95 -8.81 1.94
C ARG A 42 -22.46 -8.90 1.67
N GLN A 43 -23.16 -7.77 1.71
CA GLN A 43 -24.60 -7.71 1.56
C GLN A 43 -25.07 -8.11 0.16
N TYR A 44 -24.37 -7.64 -0.87
CA TYR A 44 -24.76 -7.85 -2.27
C TYR A 44 -23.93 -8.92 -2.99
N ASN A 45 -23.05 -9.62 -2.26
CA ASN A 45 -22.15 -10.63 -2.81
C ASN A 45 -21.33 -10.11 -4.01
N MET A 46 -20.82 -8.87 -3.89
CA MET A 46 -20.06 -8.18 -4.93
C MET A 46 -18.59 -8.02 -4.53
N PRO A 47 -17.63 -8.09 -5.47
CA PRO A 47 -16.22 -7.93 -5.13
C PRO A 47 -15.90 -6.50 -4.66
N VAL A 48 -14.99 -6.42 -3.68
CA VAL A 48 -14.32 -5.18 -3.29
C VAL A 48 -13.24 -4.88 -4.31
N GLU A 49 -13.20 -3.64 -4.76
CA GLU A 49 -12.12 -3.16 -5.62
C GLU A 49 -11.73 -1.77 -5.13
N CYS A 50 -10.47 -1.62 -4.71
CA CYS A 50 -9.93 -0.37 -4.17
C CYS A 50 -8.65 0.00 -4.91
N LEU A 51 -8.54 1.28 -5.26
CA LEU A 51 -7.40 1.85 -5.96
C LEU A 51 -6.74 2.91 -5.07
N TRP A 52 -5.49 2.68 -4.69
CA TRP A 52 -4.64 3.72 -4.13
C TRP A 52 -3.86 4.37 -5.26
N MET A 53 -3.82 5.70 -5.28
CA MET A 53 -2.96 6.50 -6.15
C MET A 53 -2.01 7.29 -5.26
N ILE A 54 -0.74 6.89 -5.27
CA ILE A 54 0.32 7.52 -4.49
C ILE A 54 1.08 8.45 -5.43
N THR A 55 1.20 9.71 -5.06
CA THR A 55 1.99 10.71 -5.78
C THR A 55 3.01 11.34 -4.85
N VAL A 56 4.28 11.22 -5.21
CA VAL A 56 5.40 11.84 -4.48
C VAL A 56 6.01 12.98 -5.31
N LYS A 57 6.99 13.67 -4.73
CA LYS A 57 7.70 14.79 -5.36
C LYS A 57 8.22 14.38 -6.75
N GLU A 58 8.17 15.31 -7.72
CA GLU A 58 8.74 15.07 -9.05
C GLU A 58 10.25 14.75 -8.97
N GLY A 59 10.70 13.83 -9.83
CA GLY A 59 12.07 13.33 -9.82
C GLY A 59 12.35 12.26 -8.75
N TRP A 60 11.39 11.98 -7.87
CA TRP A 60 11.47 10.90 -6.89
C TRP A 60 10.71 9.66 -7.39
N LYS A 61 10.98 8.53 -6.76
CA LYS A 61 10.34 7.23 -6.96
C LYS A 61 9.74 6.74 -5.64
N ILE A 62 8.96 5.69 -5.73
CA ILE A 62 8.21 5.12 -4.61
C ILE A 62 8.65 3.69 -4.40
N GLN A 63 9.09 3.35 -3.20
CA GLN A 63 9.30 1.99 -2.75
C GLN A 63 8.09 1.57 -1.92
N LEU A 64 7.53 0.39 -2.18
CA LEU A 64 6.43 -0.21 -1.45
C LEU A 64 6.92 -1.49 -0.76
N ALA A 65 7.10 -1.44 0.56
CA ALA A 65 7.57 -2.55 1.37
C ALA A 65 6.42 -3.17 2.19
N PHE A 66 6.17 -4.46 2.01
CA PHE A 66 5.12 -5.17 2.74
C PHE A 66 5.60 -5.58 4.13
N LYS A 67 4.99 -4.99 5.18
CA LYS A 67 5.19 -5.39 6.58
C LYS A 67 4.30 -6.59 6.95
N LYS A 68 3.12 -6.67 6.34
CA LYS A 68 2.17 -7.80 6.47
C LYS A 68 1.51 -8.05 5.12
N PHE A 69 1.35 -9.32 4.75
CA PHE A 69 0.62 -9.69 3.54
C PHE A 69 0.01 -11.10 3.67
N SER A 70 -1.32 -11.16 3.62
CA SER A 70 -2.09 -12.40 3.66
C SER A 70 -3.46 -12.14 3.03
N LEU A 71 -3.59 -12.44 1.74
CA LEU A 71 -4.89 -12.44 1.08
C LEU A 71 -5.64 -13.73 1.42
N SER A 72 -6.91 -13.56 1.73
CA SER A 72 -7.80 -14.68 2.00
C SER A 72 -8.04 -15.50 0.75
N LYS A 73 -8.31 -16.79 0.95
CA LYS A 73 -8.62 -17.73 -0.13
C LYS A 73 -9.88 -17.30 -0.90
N PRO A 74 -9.99 -17.68 -2.18
CA PRO A 74 -9.07 -18.57 -2.91
C PRO A 74 -7.86 -17.82 -3.52
N ASN A 75 -6.72 -18.50 -3.66
CA ASN A 75 -5.41 -17.88 -3.91
C ASN A 75 -5.08 -17.76 -5.41
N GLU A 76 -6.06 -17.88 -6.30
CA GLU A 76 -5.84 -17.60 -7.71
C GLU A 76 -5.72 -16.08 -7.91
N CYS A 77 -4.62 -15.69 -8.53
CA CYS A 77 -4.18 -14.30 -8.74
C CYS A 77 -5.08 -13.48 -9.70
N ASP A 78 -6.20 -14.06 -10.15
CA ASP A 78 -7.29 -13.44 -10.89
C ASP A 78 -8.58 -13.28 -10.06
N LYS A 79 -8.67 -13.93 -8.89
CA LYS A 79 -9.82 -13.87 -7.97
C LYS A 79 -9.59 -12.95 -6.78
N ASN A 80 -8.41 -13.02 -6.16
CA ASN A 80 -8.03 -12.16 -5.05
C ASN A 80 -6.59 -11.74 -5.22
N PHE A 81 -6.36 -10.46 -5.43
CA PHE A 81 -5.04 -9.96 -5.76
C PHE A 81 -4.81 -8.52 -5.30
N LEU A 82 -3.52 -8.19 -5.24
CA LEU A 82 -3.02 -6.83 -5.13
C LEU A 82 -2.07 -6.59 -6.30
N ASP A 83 -2.49 -5.76 -7.24
CA ASP A 83 -1.66 -5.31 -8.36
C ASP A 83 -0.92 -4.02 -7.98
N VAL A 84 0.32 -3.89 -8.44
CA VAL A 84 1.13 -2.66 -8.31
C VAL A 84 1.55 -2.19 -9.70
N PHE A 85 1.34 -0.90 -10.00
CA PHE A 85 1.68 -0.27 -11.27
C PHE A 85 2.50 1.00 -11.07
N SER A 86 3.42 1.29 -12.00
CA SER A 86 4.37 2.42 -11.87
C SER A 86 3.96 3.73 -12.53
N THR A 87 2.89 3.78 -13.33
CA THR A 87 2.53 4.99 -14.10
C THR A 87 1.04 5.08 -14.42
N LYS A 88 0.41 3.96 -14.77
CA LYS A 88 -1.02 3.83 -15.06
C LYS A 88 -1.47 2.39 -14.88
N THR A 89 -2.78 2.18 -14.77
CA THR A 89 -3.39 0.90 -14.38
C THR A 89 -3.62 -0.10 -15.52
N ASP A 90 -2.88 0.01 -16.63
CA ASP A 90 -2.95 -0.98 -17.71
C ASP A 90 -1.96 -2.14 -17.49
N LEU A 91 -2.26 -3.30 -18.08
CA LEU A 91 -1.49 -4.52 -17.88
C LEU A 91 -0.01 -4.40 -18.31
N THR A 92 0.31 -3.52 -19.26
CA THR A 92 1.70 -3.33 -19.73
C THR A 92 2.55 -2.56 -18.73
N HIS A 93 1.93 -1.84 -17.80
CA HIS A 93 2.58 -1.07 -16.73
C HIS A 93 2.47 -1.76 -15.36
N ARG A 94 1.95 -2.99 -15.32
CA ARG A 94 1.88 -3.79 -14.10
C ARG A 94 3.27 -4.29 -13.73
N GLU A 95 3.77 -3.86 -12.58
CA GLU A 95 5.05 -4.31 -12.04
C GLU A 95 4.93 -5.66 -11.36
N LYS A 96 3.87 -5.82 -10.56
CA LYS A 96 3.61 -7.04 -9.79
C LYS A 96 2.11 -7.29 -9.65
N ASN A 97 1.78 -8.57 -9.49
CA ASN A 97 0.47 -9.09 -9.14
C ASN A 97 0.70 -10.09 -8.01
N PHE A 98 0.13 -9.81 -6.84
CA PHE A 98 0.32 -10.63 -5.64
C PHE A 98 -0.98 -11.31 -5.23
N CYS A 99 -0.89 -12.57 -4.82
CA CYS A 99 -1.97 -13.32 -4.19
C CYS A 99 -1.41 -14.28 -3.13
N GLY A 100 -2.27 -14.83 -2.26
CA GLY A 100 -1.84 -15.68 -1.17
C GLY A 100 -1.12 -14.90 -0.07
N SER A 101 0.04 -15.39 0.41
CA SER A 101 0.65 -14.93 1.66
C SER A 101 2.09 -14.41 1.52
N ILE A 102 2.57 -14.17 0.31
CA ILE A 102 3.93 -13.67 0.05
C ILE A 102 3.84 -12.49 -0.92
N ALA A 103 4.49 -11.39 -0.55
CA ALA A 103 4.66 -10.23 -1.40
C ALA A 103 6.05 -9.62 -1.17
N ASP A 104 6.76 -9.37 -2.25
CA ASP A 104 8.08 -8.74 -2.24
C ASP A 104 7.95 -7.22 -2.32
N THR A 105 9.01 -6.50 -1.93
CA THR A 105 9.10 -5.05 -2.12
C THR A 105 9.04 -4.68 -3.61
N VAL A 106 8.32 -3.60 -3.92
CA VAL A 106 8.18 -3.08 -5.30
C VAL A 106 8.65 -1.65 -5.37
N THR A 107 9.41 -1.31 -6.41
CA THR A 107 9.83 0.07 -6.70
C THR A 107 9.14 0.58 -7.96
N SER A 108 8.63 1.82 -7.93
CA SER A 108 8.04 2.44 -9.11
C SER A 108 9.10 2.93 -10.11
N LYS A 109 8.69 3.05 -11.37
CA LYS A 109 9.48 3.71 -12.43
C LYS A 109 9.27 5.23 -12.48
N SER A 110 8.28 5.76 -11.77
CA SER A 110 7.92 7.19 -11.75
C SER A 110 7.62 7.69 -10.34
N ASN A 111 7.28 8.98 -10.19
CA ASN A 111 6.81 9.57 -8.94
C ASN A 111 5.33 9.24 -8.63
N ILE A 112 4.69 8.39 -9.43
CA ILE A 112 3.32 7.92 -9.23
C ILE A 112 3.33 6.39 -9.11
N MET A 113 2.54 5.86 -8.17
CA MET A 113 2.31 4.42 -8.04
C MET A 113 0.83 4.16 -7.83
N TYR A 114 0.29 3.18 -8.55
CA TYR A 114 -1.07 2.69 -8.34
C TYR A 114 -1.03 1.33 -7.68
N ILE A 115 -1.89 1.13 -6.68
CA ILE A 115 -2.09 -0.16 -6.03
C ILE A 115 -3.56 -0.50 -6.17
N ARG A 116 -3.87 -1.64 -6.79
CA ARG A 116 -5.24 -2.11 -6.99
C ARG A 116 -5.45 -3.38 -6.20
N PHE A 117 -6.28 -3.29 -5.16
CA PHE A 117 -6.75 -4.45 -4.42
C PHE A 117 -8.08 -4.92 -5.00
N PHE A 118 -8.19 -6.20 -5.32
CA PHE A 118 -9.43 -6.84 -5.71
C PHE A 118 -9.66 -8.07 -4.84
N ALA A 119 -10.84 -8.18 -4.25
CA ALA A 119 -11.22 -9.33 -3.46
C ALA A 119 -12.69 -9.70 -3.66
N THR A 120 -12.92 -11.00 -3.85
CA THR A 120 -14.25 -11.59 -3.76
C THR A 120 -14.83 -11.46 -2.35
N PRO A 121 -16.17 -11.50 -2.16
CA PRO A 121 -16.80 -11.33 -0.85
C PRO A 121 -16.28 -12.27 0.24
N VAL A 122 -15.92 -13.51 -0.13
CA VAL A 122 -15.36 -14.51 0.79
C VAL A 122 -13.94 -14.16 1.27
N ALA A 123 -13.25 -13.30 0.52
CA ALA A 123 -11.88 -12.88 0.79
C ALA A 123 -11.80 -11.47 1.40
N ASN A 124 -12.92 -10.89 1.84
CA ASN A 124 -12.94 -9.58 2.50
C ASN A 124 -12.10 -9.52 3.79
N ALA A 125 -11.79 -10.67 4.39
CA ALA A 125 -10.90 -10.80 5.55
C ALA A 125 -9.40 -10.79 5.20
N SER A 126 -9.03 -10.50 3.94
CA SER A 126 -7.65 -10.30 3.53
C SER A 126 -6.99 -9.21 4.37
N CYS A 127 -5.72 -9.42 4.72
CA CYS A 127 -4.94 -8.52 5.58
C CYS A 127 -3.61 -8.18 4.90
N PHE A 128 -3.38 -6.90 4.64
CA PHE A 128 -2.09 -6.40 4.18
C PHE A 128 -1.77 -5.06 4.83
N GLN A 129 -0.49 -4.80 4.98
CA GLN A 129 0.06 -3.52 5.39
C GLN A 129 1.37 -3.31 4.66
N ALA A 130 1.37 -2.31 3.77
CA ALA A 130 2.55 -1.91 3.02
C ALA A 130 2.91 -0.46 3.37
N LEU A 131 4.20 -0.23 3.62
CA LEU A 131 4.77 1.10 3.79
C LEU A 131 5.24 1.59 2.43
N PHE A 132 4.70 2.70 1.94
CA PHE A 132 5.31 3.41 0.84
C PHE A 132 6.34 4.40 1.37
N THR A 133 7.46 4.53 0.66
CA THR A 133 8.54 5.47 0.95
C THR A 133 8.92 6.19 -0.33
N ALA A 134 8.95 7.52 -0.30
CA ALA A 134 9.50 8.34 -1.36
C ALA A 134 11.03 8.30 -1.27
N TYR A 135 11.69 7.99 -2.37
CA TYR A 135 13.15 8.02 -2.46
C TYR A 135 13.62 8.63 -3.78
N ARG A 136 14.84 9.13 -3.82
CA ARG A 136 15.51 9.60 -5.03
C ARG A 136 16.71 8.71 -5.31
N GLU A 137 16.95 8.39 -6.58
CA GLU A 137 18.18 7.71 -6.99
C GLU A 137 19.35 8.70 -6.95
N ASN A 138 20.42 8.32 -6.27
CA ASN A 138 21.66 9.08 -6.19
C ASN A 138 22.52 8.82 -7.44
N THR A 139 22.20 9.49 -8.54
CA THR A 139 22.99 9.44 -9.79
C THR A 139 24.11 10.49 -9.85
N LYS A 140 24.30 11.27 -8.78
CA LYS A 140 25.25 12.40 -8.71
C LYS A 140 25.91 12.44 -7.34
N THR A 141 27.02 11.71 -7.19
CA THR A 141 28.04 11.80 -6.12
C THR A 141 27.58 11.77 -4.65
N GLU A 142 26.53 12.50 -4.20
CA GLU A 142 25.99 12.56 -2.84
C GLU A 142 24.48 12.98 -2.82
N CYS A 143 23.79 12.78 -1.70
CA CYS A 143 22.40 13.21 -1.52
C CYS A 143 22.28 14.75 -1.42
N GLU A 144 21.10 15.29 -1.73
CA GLU A 144 20.83 16.74 -1.67
C GLU A 144 20.64 17.21 -0.22
N LYS A 145 20.71 18.52 0.00
CA LYS A 145 20.44 19.11 1.32
C LYS A 145 19.02 18.78 1.77
N GLY A 146 18.88 18.16 2.94
CA GLY A 146 17.59 17.73 3.50
C GLY A 146 17.24 16.29 3.18
N GLU A 147 18.15 15.53 2.57
CA GLU A 147 18.02 14.10 2.35
C GLU A 147 18.98 13.30 3.25
N PHE A 148 18.62 12.06 3.50
CA PHE A 148 19.45 11.05 4.17
C PHE A 148 19.92 10.02 3.14
N ASN A 149 21.20 9.67 3.19
CA ASN A 149 21.80 8.66 2.32
C ASN A 149 21.55 7.27 2.90
N CYS A 150 20.78 6.46 2.18
CA CYS A 150 20.54 5.05 2.51
C CYS A 150 21.70 4.14 2.09
N ASP A 151 22.90 4.64 1.80
CA ASP A 151 24.13 3.89 1.50
C ASP A 151 23.99 2.75 0.44
N ASP A 152 22.91 2.80 -0.34
CA ASP A 152 22.55 1.84 -1.40
C ASP A 152 22.22 2.56 -2.71
N THR A 153 22.83 3.74 -2.91
CA THR A 153 22.56 4.68 -4.01
C THR A 153 21.15 5.29 -3.99
N THR A 154 20.43 5.21 -2.87
CA THR A 154 19.16 5.92 -2.69
C THR A 154 19.26 6.99 -1.60
N CYS A 155 18.48 8.04 -1.78
CA CYS A 155 18.32 9.13 -0.83
C CYS A 155 16.85 9.21 -0.43
N ILE A 156 16.57 9.31 0.86
CA ILE A 156 15.23 9.54 1.39
C ILE A 156 15.18 10.91 2.07
N SER A 157 14.00 11.38 2.47
CA SER A 157 13.92 12.63 3.24
C SER A 157 14.56 12.47 4.62
N ILE A 158 15.28 13.49 5.10
CA ILE A 158 15.93 13.46 6.42
C ILE A 158 14.93 13.30 7.58
N THR A 159 13.66 13.68 7.36
CA THR A 159 12.55 13.50 8.30
C THR A 159 12.21 12.04 8.56
N LEU A 160 12.64 11.14 7.66
CA LEU A 160 12.40 9.71 7.76
C LEU A 160 13.45 9.01 8.60
N LYS A 161 14.58 9.65 8.89
CA LYS A 161 15.60 9.09 9.78
C LYS A 161 15.04 8.96 11.20
N CYS A 162 15.19 7.80 11.82
CA CYS A 162 14.85 7.55 13.23
C CYS A 162 13.37 7.74 13.57
N ASN A 163 12.49 7.38 12.65
CA ASN A 163 11.04 7.48 12.82
C ASN A 163 10.39 6.14 13.21
N GLY A 164 11.20 5.07 13.38
CA GLY A 164 10.74 3.73 13.71
C GLY A 164 10.19 2.94 12.53
N GLN A 165 10.40 3.40 11.30
CA GLN A 165 10.02 2.73 10.06
C GLN A 165 11.25 2.49 9.21
N ASP A 166 11.46 1.25 8.78
CA ASP A 166 12.55 0.96 7.84
C ASP A 166 12.18 1.53 6.46
N ASN A 167 12.64 2.75 6.17
CA ASN A 167 12.47 3.45 4.90
C ASN A 167 13.66 3.15 3.96
N CYS A 168 14.87 2.96 4.49
CA CYS A 168 15.99 2.42 3.71
C CYS A 168 15.87 0.91 3.54
N ARG A 169 16.38 0.38 2.42
CA ARG A 169 16.37 -1.06 2.12
C ARG A 169 17.03 -1.91 3.22
N TYR A 170 18.11 -1.38 3.80
CA TYR A 170 18.90 -2.04 4.84
C TYR A 170 18.71 -1.40 6.22
N ARG A 171 17.64 -0.62 6.42
CA ARG A 171 17.29 -0.02 7.72
C ARG A 171 18.34 0.96 8.29
N TRP A 172 19.30 1.40 7.48
CA TRP A 172 20.34 2.34 7.94
C TRP A 172 19.82 3.69 8.45
N ASP A 173 18.59 4.05 8.08
CA ASP A 173 17.86 5.19 8.65
C ASP A 173 17.53 5.04 10.14
N GLU A 174 17.61 3.83 10.70
CA GLU A 174 17.20 3.50 12.07
C GLU A 174 18.35 2.95 12.97
N ASP A 175 19.55 2.74 12.44
CA ASP A 175 20.64 2.06 13.17
C ASP A 175 21.46 2.99 14.09
N ASP A 176 21.53 4.30 13.79
CA ASP A 176 22.31 5.28 14.57
C ASP A 176 21.50 6.55 14.87
N CYS A 177 20.50 6.35 15.73
CA CYS A 177 19.56 7.39 16.14
C CYS A 177 19.99 8.19 17.37
N GLY A 178 21.14 7.83 17.97
CA GLY A 178 21.44 8.22 19.34
C GLY A 178 20.42 7.63 20.30
N GLN A 179 20.85 6.97 21.37
CA GLN A 179 19.89 6.51 22.39
C GLN A 179 19.22 7.71 23.07
N THR A 180 18.05 8.09 22.59
CA THR A 180 17.00 8.72 23.39
C THR A 180 15.71 7.92 23.26
N CYS A 181 15.83 6.59 23.38
CA CYS A 181 14.72 5.85 23.97
C CYS A 181 14.55 6.39 25.39
N LEU A 182 13.44 7.10 25.62
CA LEU A 182 12.90 7.45 26.92
C LEU A 182 13.23 6.35 27.94
N SER A 183 14.15 6.67 28.85
CA SER A 183 14.29 5.95 30.11
C SER A 183 13.03 6.20 30.93
N ILE A 184 11.96 5.48 30.66
CA ILE A 184 11.03 5.10 31.73
C ILE A 184 11.45 3.70 32.15
N ARG A 185 12.57 3.66 32.90
CA ARG A 185 12.67 2.69 33.98
C ARG A 185 11.63 3.15 34.99
N THR A 186 10.50 2.46 35.05
CA THR A 186 9.77 2.35 36.31
C THR A 186 10.66 1.54 37.25
N ASP A 187 11.54 2.23 37.97
CA ASP A 187 12.11 1.72 39.20
C ASP A 187 11.32 2.35 40.36
N ASN A 188 10.67 1.45 41.12
CA ASN A 188 9.90 1.62 42.37
C ASN A 188 8.44 2.09 42.28
#